data_AF-A0A497RBP8-F1
#
_entry.id   AF-A0A497RBP8-F1
#
_cell.length_a   1.000
_cell.length_b   1.000
_cell.length_c   1.000
_cell.angle_alpha   90.00
_cell.angle_beta   90.00
_cell.angle_gamma   90.00
#
_symmetry.space_group_name_H-M   'P 1'
#
loop_
_entity.id
_entity.type
_entity.pdbx_description
1 polymer ?
#
loop_
_entity_poly.entity_id
_entity_poly.type
_entity_poly.pdbx_seq_one_letter_code
_entity_poly.pdbx_strand_id
1 'polypeptide(L)'
;MTYRDRRLLNLVLLIVVVAMITVTALAIIITNAIINHWGFFEISLSIGITLIIIGGLGVFGSYLGAYSVSSFAAHARYPEMATVESNYAFKRRQKFPIISIALMALGAIFAGIGLIGIF
;
A
#
# COMPACT_ATOMS: atom_id res chain seq x y z
N MET A 1 13.03 -25.11 3.67
CA MET A 1 11.94 -24.14 3.41
C MET A 1 11.51 -24.23 1.97
N THR A 2 10.29 -24.73 1.75
CA THR A 2 9.64 -24.87 0.46
C THR A 2 9.36 -23.48 -0.12
N TYR A 3 9.31 -23.33 -1.45
CA TYR A 3 9.06 -22.05 -2.12
C TYR A 3 7.74 -21.38 -1.67
N ARG A 4 6.74 -22.21 -1.31
CA ARG A 4 5.48 -21.80 -0.70
C ARG A 4 5.65 -21.09 0.66
N ASP A 5 6.57 -21.57 1.51
CA ASP A 5 6.80 -21.01 2.84
C ASP A 5 7.50 -19.64 2.74
N ARG A 6 8.41 -19.48 1.78
CA ARG A 6 9.09 -18.20 1.53
C ARG A 6 8.12 -17.12 1.01
N ARG A 7 7.16 -17.48 0.14
CA ARG A 7 6.11 -16.55 -0.31
C ARG A 7 5.19 -16.12 0.84
N LEU A 8 4.82 -17.05 1.73
CA LEU A 8 3.98 -16.76 2.89
C LEU A 8 4.69 -15.85 3.89
N LEU A 9 5.96 -16.14 4.18
CA LEU A 9 6.80 -15.30 5.05
C LEU A 9 6.94 -13.87 4.51
N ASN A 10 7.21 -13.71 3.21
CA ASN A 10 7.34 -12.38 2.60
C ASN A 10 6.03 -11.59 2.61
N LEU A 11 4.89 -12.26 2.42
CA LEU A 11 3.58 -11.62 2.52
C LEU A 11 3.28 -11.17 3.95
N VAL A 12 3.57 -12.02 4.94
CA VAL A 12 3.40 -11.69 6.36
C VAL A 12 4.30 -10.51 6.75
N LEU A 13 5.57 -10.54 6.35
CA LEU A 13 6.51 -9.43 6.55
C LEU A 13 5.99 -8.13 5.94
N LEU A 14 5.46 -8.19 4.72
CA LEU A 14 4.87 -7.01 4.06
C LEU A 14 3.69 -6.46 4.85
N ILE A 15 2.77 -7.32 5.32
CA ILE A 15 1.61 -6.90 6.13
C ILE A 15 2.07 -6.26 7.44
N VAL A 16 3.05 -6.87 8.12
CA VAL A 16 3.60 -6.33 9.38
C VAL A 16 4.25 -4.97 9.16
N VAL A 17 5.04 -4.82 8.10
CA VAL A 17 5.69 -3.55 7.76
C VAL A 17 4.65 -2.46 7.46
N VAL A 18 3.64 -2.76 6.64
CA VAL A 18 2.55 -1.82 6.35
C VAL A 18 1.81 -1.43 7.63
N ALA A 19 1.50 -2.39 8.50
CA ALA A 19 0.85 -2.13 9.80
C ALA A 19 1.72 -1.22 10.69
N MET A 20 3.02 -1.48 10.81
CA MET A 20 3.93 -0.65 11.59
C MET A 20 4.01 0.79 11.06
N ILE A 21 4.08 0.95 9.73
CA ILE A 21 4.08 2.28 9.09
C ILE A 21 2.76 3.00 9.37
N THR A 22 1.61 2.34 9.23
CA THR A 22 0.29 2.95 9.52
C THR A 22 0.16 3.43 10.98
N VAL A 23 0.59 2.61 11.95
CA VAL A 23 0.51 2.95 13.37
C VAL A 23 1.45 4.12 13.69
N THR A 24 2.66 4.11 13.15
CA THR A 24 3.63 5.19 13.36
C THR A 24 3.13 6.52 12.78
N ALA A 25 2.56 6.50 11.57
CA ALA A 25 2.02 7.70 10.93
C ALA A 25 0.84 8.28 11.73
N LEU A 26 -0.09 7.45 12.20
CA LEU A 26 -1.20 7.88 13.05
C LEU A 26 -0.70 8.46 14.39
N ALA A 27 0.30 7.84 15.02
CA ALA A 27 0.87 8.35 16.27
C ALA A 27 1.49 9.75 16.09
N ILE A 28 2.20 9.99 14.99
CA ILE A 28 2.77 11.32 14.67
C ILE A 28 1.66 12.36 14.49
N ILE A 29 0.60 12.02 13.75
CA ILE A 29 -0.55 12.91 13.52
C ILE A 29 -1.23 13.26 14.84
N ILE A 30 -1.52 12.26 15.68
CA ILE A 30 -2.17 12.48 16.98
C ILE A 30 -1.29 13.33 17.90
N THR A 31 0.02 13.04 17.95
CA THR A 31 0.97 13.80 18.78
C THR A 31 1.03 15.26 18.34
N ASN A 32 1.15 15.52 17.04
CA ASN A 32 1.13 16.88 16.50
C ASN A 32 -0.20 17.59 16.71
N ALA A 33 -1.32 16.86 16.62
CA ALA A 33 -2.64 17.41 16.88
C ALA A 33 -2.81 17.86 18.33
N ILE A 34 -2.27 17.10 19.29
CA ILE A 34 -2.31 17.46 20.71
C ILE A 34 -1.39 18.66 21.01
N ILE A 35 -0.14 18.63 20.51
CA ILE A 35 0.86 19.67 20.80
C ILE A 35 0.50 21.01 20.16
N ASN A 36 0.05 21.00 18.91
CA ASN A 36 -0.25 22.21 18.15
C ASN A 36 -1.74 22.58 18.19
N HIS A 37 -2.54 21.92 19.03
CA HIS A 37 -3.97 22.14 19.16
C HIS A 37 -4.73 22.14 17.83
N TRP A 38 -4.44 21.16 16.98
CA TRP A 38 -5.03 21.09 15.65
C TRP A 38 -6.55 20.98 15.72
N GLY A 39 -7.22 21.75 14.86
CA GLY A 39 -8.64 21.65 14.62
C GLY A 39 -9.01 20.38 13.86
N PHE A 40 -10.30 20.06 13.88
CA PHE A 40 -10.85 18.89 13.17
C PHE A 40 -10.43 18.81 11.70
N PHE A 41 -10.33 19.95 11.02
CA PHE A 41 -9.96 20.03 9.60
C PHE A 41 -8.50 19.66 9.33
N GLU A 42 -7.56 20.11 10.17
CA GLU A 42 -6.12 19.81 10.02
C GLU A 42 -5.82 18.33 10.30
N ILE A 43 -6.53 17.76 11.28
CA ILE A 43 -6.48 16.33 11.59
C ILE A 43 -7.03 15.51 10.42
N SER A 44 -8.20 15.89 9.89
CA SER A 44 -8.81 15.23 8.72
C SER A 44 -7.89 15.30 7.50
N LEU A 45 -7.27 16.45 7.24
CA LEU A 45 -6.33 16.63 6.13
C LEU A 45 -5.14 15.68 6.25
N SER A 46 -4.54 15.61 7.43
CA SER A 46 -3.35 14.80 7.70
C SER A 46 -3.61 13.30 7.60
N ILE A 47 -4.77 12.84 8.08
CA ILE A 47 -5.25 11.47 7.92
C ILE A 47 -5.46 11.18 6.43
N GLY A 48 -6.12 12.09 5.71
CA GLY A 48 -6.40 11.96 4.28
C GLY A 48 -5.14 11.78 3.44
N ILE A 49 -4.15 12.66 3.62
CA ILE A 49 -2.84 12.60 2.94
C ILE A 49 -2.13 11.28 3.26
N THR A 50 -2.15 10.85 4.52
CA THR A 50 -1.50 9.61 4.96
C THR A 50 -2.10 8.37 4.29
N LEU A 51 -3.43 8.31 4.21
CA LEU A 51 -4.13 7.22 3.53
C LEU A 51 -3.86 7.21 2.02
N ILE A 52 -3.76 8.38 1.39
CA ILE A 52 -3.37 8.51 -0.02
C ILE A 52 -1.95 7.99 -0.26
N ILE A 53 -0.99 8.34 0.60
CA ILE A 53 0.41 7.90 0.47
C ILE A 53 0.51 6.38 0.65
N ILE A 54 -0.13 5.82 1.68
CA ILE A 54 -0.08 4.38 1.97
C ILE A 54 -0.80 3.59 0.88
N GLY A 55 -1.98 4.05 0.46
CA GLY A 55 -2.72 3.46 -0.66
C GLY A 55 -1.96 3.59 -1.98
N GLY A 56 -1.27 4.70 -2.23
CA GLY A 56 -0.42 4.91 -3.41
C GLY A 56 0.79 3.98 -3.44
N LEU A 57 1.46 3.79 -2.30
CA LEU A 57 2.57 2.84 -2.13
C LEU A 57 2.11 1.39 -2.34
N GLY A 58 0.92 1.01 -1.86
CA GLY A 58 0.34 -0.30 -2.09
C GLY A 58 0.02 -0.58 -3.57
N VAL A 59 -0.52 0.42 -4.29
CA VAL A 59 -0.72 0.35 -5.74
C VAL A 59 0.64 0.23 -6.43
N PHE A 60 1.57 1.14 -6.16
CA PHE A 60 2.89 1.17 -6.77
C PHE A 60 3.68 -0.12 -6.56
N GLY A 61 3.69 -0.67 -5.34
CA GLY A 61 4.33 -1.95 -5.02
C GLY A 61 3.68 -3.14 -5.75
N SER A 62 2.35 -3.12 -5.91
CA SER A 62 1.64 -4.16 -6.65
C SER A 62 1.89 -4.12 -8.17
N TYR A 63 2.07 -2.93 -8.75
CA TYR A 63 2.38 -2.73 -10.18
C TYR A 63 3.88 -2.90 -10.49
N LEU A 64 4.81 -2.37 -9.70
CA LEU A 64 6.25 -2.57 -9.92
C LEU A 64 6.71 -4.01 -9.63
N GLY A 65 6.07 -4.69 -8.68
CA GLY A 65 6.28 -6.12 -8.45
C GLY A 65 5.90 -6.99 -9.66
N ALA A 66 5.24 -6.44 -10.70
CA ALA A 66 5.02 -7.11 -11.98
C ALA A 66 6.29 -7.18 -12.84
N TYR A 67 7.23 -6.25 -12.64
CA TYR A 67 8.54 -6.21 -13.31
C TYR A 67 9.68 -6.54 -12.34
N SER A 68 9.49 -7.49 -11.40
CA SER A 68 10.60 -7.89 -10.53
C SER A 68 11.68 -8.56 -11.38
N VAL A 69 12.95 -8.18 -11.20
CA VAL A 69 14.13 -8.73 -11.91
C VAL A 69 14.14 -10.29 -11.94
N SER A 70 13.50 -10.91 -10.95
CA SER A 70 13.26 -12.35 -10.87
C SER A 70 12.32 -12.93 -11.94
N SER A 71 11.30 -12.21 -12.43
CA SER A 71 10.44 -12.67 -13.54
C SER A 71 11.15 -12.56 -14.89
N PHE A 72 12.05 -11.59 -15.07
CA PHE A 72 12.90 -11.46 -16.25
C PHE A 72 13.95 -12.58 -16.31
N ALA A 73 14.61 -12.87 -15.19
CA ALA A 73 15.56 -13.98 -15.09
C ALA A 73 14.89 -15.37 -15.21
N ALA A 74 13.65 -15.51 -14.73
CA ALA A 74 12.87 -16.73 -14.89
C ALA A 74 12.35 -16.92 -16.32
N HIS A 75 11.91 -15.85 -17.01
CA HIS A 75 11.56 -15.87 -18.44
C HIS A 75 12.74 -16.29 -19.32
N ALA A 76 13.97 -15.93 -18.95
CA ALA A 76 15.17 -16.29 -19.69
C ALA A 76 15.56 -17.77 -19.57
N ARG A 77 15.13 -18.49 -18.52
CA ARG A 77 15.50 -19.90 -18.28
C ARG A 77 14.38 -20.90 -18.55
N TYR A 78 13.12 -20.55 -18.30
CA TYR A 78 11.97 -21.44 -18.47
C TYR A 78 10.73 -20.66 -18.94
N PRO A 79 10.66 -20.26 -20.23
CA PRO A 79 9.64 -19.35 -20.74
C PRO A 79 8.20 -19.89 -20.63
N GLU A 80 8.01 -21.20 -20.77
CA GLU A 80 6.69 -21.84 -20.71
C GLU A 80 6.14 -21.93 -19.27
N MET A 81 6.99 -22.16 -18.27
CA MET A 81 6.56 -22.13 -16.86
C MET A 81 6.36 -20.70 -16.38
N ALA A 82 7.16 -19.76 -16.87
CA ALA A 82 7.08 -18.35 -16.48
C ALA A 82 5.82 -17.67 -17.02
N THR A 83 5.29 -18.09 -18.17
CA THR A 83 4.01 -17.61 -18.72
C THR A 83 2.79 -18.15 -17.95
N VAL A 84 2.86 -19.39 -17.45
CA VAL A 84 1.79 -19.95 -16.59
C VAL A 84 1.83 -19.30 -15.20
N GLU A 85 3.01 -19.16 -14.58
CA GLU A 85 3.15 -18.46 -13.31
C GLU A 85 2.79 -16.97 -13.40
N SER A 86 3.13 -16.29 -14.51
CA SER A 86 2.75 -14.89 -14.72
C SER A 86 1.23 -14.75 -14.84
N ASN A 87 0.54 -15.63 -15.58
CA ASN A 87 -0.92 -15.62 -15.69
C ASN A 87 -1.62 -15.91 -14.36
N TYR A 88 -1.12 -16.87 -13.57
CA TYR A 88 -1.63 -17.15 -12.23
C TYR A 88 -1.34 -16.03 -11.22
N ALA A 89 -0.15 -15.42 -11.30
CA ALA A 89 0.21 -14.25 -10.49
C ALA A 89 -0.64 -13.04 -10.88
N PHE A 90 -0.90 -12.81 -12.16
CA PHE A 90 -1.74 -11.74 -12.68
C PHE A 90 -3.18 -11.87 -12.18
N LYS A 91 -3.79 -13.06 -12.28
CA LYS A 91 -5.14 -13.33 -11.77
C LYS A 91 -5.27 -13.18 -10.24
N ARG A 92 -4.27 -13.57 -9.45
CA ARG A 92 -4.30 -13.37 -7.98
C ARG A 92 -3.99 -11.94 -7.54
N ARG A 93 -3.18 -11.20 -8.31
CA ARG A 93 -2.80 -9.81 -7.99
C ARG A 93 -3.90 -8.79 -8.25
N GLN A 94 -4.96 -9.12 -9.00
CA GLN A 94 -6.12 -8.23 -9.21
C GLN A 94 -6.91 -7.86 -7.93
N LYS A 95 -6.80 -8.63 -6.83
CA LYS A 95 -7.52 -8.33 -5.58
C LYS A 95 -6.80 -7.33 -4.65
N PHE A 96 -5.47 -7.24 -4.74
CA PHE A 96 -4.65 -6.30 -3.96
C PHE A 96 -4.82 -4.81 -4.32
N PRO A 97 -4.96 -4.39 -5.60
CA PRO A 97 -5.12 -2.98 -5.94
C PRO A 97 -6.46 -2.41 -5.48
N ILE A 98 -7.50 -3.23 -5.31
CA ILE A 98 -8.83 -2.76 -4.88
C ILE A 98 -8.79 -2.18 -3.47
N ILE A 99 -8.14 -2.88 -2.53
CA ILE A 99 -7.99 -2.39 -1.14
C ILE A 99 -7.18 -1.09 -1.13
N SER A 100 -6.12 -1.05 -1.94
CA SER A 100 -5.25 0.13 -2.06
C SER A 100 -5.98 1.33 -2.65
N ILE A 101 -6.80 1.13 -3.69
CA ILE A 101 -7.65 2.16 -4.30
C ILE A 101 -8.72 2.62 -3.32
N ALA A 102 -9.33 1.71 -2.56
CA ALA A 102 -10.31 2.05 -1.53
C ALA A 102 -9.69 2.93 -0.43
N LEU A 103 -8.46 2.62 0.01
CA LEU A 103 -7.71 3.46 0.95
C LEU A 103 -7.40 4.84 0.37
N MET A 104 -7.00 4.92 -0.90
CA MET A 104 -6.78 6.21 -1.57
C MET A 104 -8.06 7.02 -1.70
N ALA A 105 -9.19 6.39 -2.02
CA ALA A 105 -10.50 7.05 -2.14
C ALA A 105 -10.99 7.59 -0.79
N LEU A 106 -10.88 6.79 0.28
CA LEU A 106 -11.12 7.25 1.65
C LEU A 106 -10.19 8.43 1.99
N GLY A 107 -8.89 8.30 1.70
CA GLY A 107 -7.93 9.38 1.92
C GLY A 107 -8.29 10.67 1.19
N ALA A 108 -8.76 10.58 -0.05
CA ALA A 108 -9.21 11.73 -0.84
C ALA A 108 -10.43 12.43 -0.22
N ILE A 109 -11.37 11.68 0.37
CA ILE A 109 -12.52 12.25 1.08
C ILE A 109 -12.04 13.03 2.31
N PHE A 110 -11.20 12.41 3.15
CA PHE A 110 -10.65 13.04 4.35
C PHE A 110 -9.79 14.28 4.02
N ALA A 111 -8.99 14.21 2.96
CA ALA A 111 -8.21 15.34 2.48
C ALA A 111 -9.10 16.47 1.95
N GLY A 112 -10.17 16.14 1.21
CA GLY A 112 -11.16 17.11 0.73
C GLY A 112 -11.86 17.84 1.89
N ILE A 113 -12.29 17.10 2.92
CA ILE A 113 -12.88 17.69 4.13
C ILE A 113 -11.89 18.64 4.82
N GLY A 114 -10.63 18.22 4.94
CA GLY A 114 -9.59 19.05 5.54
C GLY A 114 -9.28 20.33 4.77
N LEU A 115 -9.30 20.26 3.42
CA LEU A 115 -9.10 21.42 2.56
C LEU A 115 -10.24 22.45 2.66
N ILE A 116 -11.47 22.03 2.93
CA ILE A 116 -12.61 22.95 3.13
C ILE A 116 -12.38 23.88 4.32
N GLY A 117 -11.69 23.42 5.37
CA GLY A 117 -11.42 24.24 6.56
C GLY A 117 -10.23 25.20 6.44
N ILE A 118 -9.49 25.17 5.32
CA ILE A 118 -8.38 26.10 5.05
C ILE A 118 -8.87 27.39 4.37
N PHE A 119 -10.04 27.36 3.73
CA PHE A 119 -10.69 28.50 3.07
C PHE A 119 -11.73 29.15 3.97
#